data_AF-A0A7J4D095-F1
#
_entry.id   AF-A0A7J4D095-F1
#
_cell.length_a   1.000
_cell.length_b   1.000
_cell.length_c   1.000
_cell.angle_alpha   90.00
_cell.angle_beta   90.00
_cell.angle_gamma   90.00
#
_symmetry.space_group_name_H-M   'P 1'
#
loop_
_entity.id
_entity.type
_entity.pdbx_description
1 polymer ?
#
loop_
_entity_poly.entity_id
_entity_poly.type
_entity_poly.pdbx_seq_one_letter_code
_entity_poly.pdbx_strand_id
1 'polypeptide(L)'
;MTEEESNPMSPILENMPLVAILEGAILIAMGVYFYLFPQEEQSVTALIPAFIGLGLLIPGYLAYNPEMKMHAMHATAVFALIGTLGGAMGIPDAIAGDWGRATIARIVLLLLCGEYMFFSIMSFRAARIKREQEAEN
;
A
#
# COMPACT_ATOMS: atom_id res chain seq x y z
N MET A 1 17.21 28.02 6.48
CA MET A 1 16.27 27.67 5.40
C MET A 1 16.46 26.20 5.14
N THR A 2 15.62 25.38 5.77
CA THR A 2 15.74 23.93 5.79
C THR A 2 15.29 23.39 4.43
N GLU A 3 16.07 22.49 3.84
CA GLU A 3 15.75 21.81 2.57
C GLU A 3 14.53 20.87 2.67
N GLU A 4 13.80 20.88 3.79
CA GLU A 4 12.55 20.13 3.98
C GLU A 4 11.38 20.69 3.14
N GLU A 5 11.38 21.98 2.81
CA GLU A 5 10.24 22.63 2.14
C GLU A 5 10.18 22.35 0.62
N SER A 6 11.27 21.90 -0.01
CA SER A 6 11.31 21.70 -1.48
C SER A 6 11.09 20.26 -1.95
N ASN A 7 10.82 19.31 -1.05
CA ASN A 7 10.55 17.93 -1.47
C ASN A 7 9.04 17.74 -1.77
N PRO A 8 8.63 17.51 -3.02
CA PRO A 8 7.22 17.31 -3.37
C PRO A 8 6.58 16.11 -2.64
N MET A 9 7.40 15.20 -2.09
CA MET A 9 6.94 14.05 -1.32
C MET A 9 6.59 14.34 0.15
N SER A 10 7.02 15.48 0.70
CA SER A 10 6.76 15.88 2.10
C SER A 10 5.30 15.70 2.55
N PRO A 11 4.29 16.27 1.85
CA PRO A 11 2.90 16.19 2.30
C PRO A 11 2.33 14.76 2.28
N ILE A 12 2.87 13.90 1.42
CA ILE A 12 2.49 12.48 1.33
C ILE A 12 3.05 11.72 2.55
N LEU A 13 4.31 11.98 2.89
CA LEU A 13 4.99 11.33 4.01
C LEU A 13 4.45 11.74 5.38
N GLU A 14 3.97 12.98 5.50
CA GLU A 14 3.30 13.47 6.72
C GLU A 14 1.93 12.81 6.95
N ASN A 15 1.21 12.50 5.87
CA ASN A 15 -0.15 11.95 5.92
C ASN A 15 -0.22 10.47 5.51
N MET A 16 0.82 9.69 5.82
CA MET A 16 0.86 8.25 5.53
C MET A 16 -0.37 7.43 5.99
N PRO A 17 -1.02 7.72 7.15
CA PRO A 17 -2.28 7.06 7.51
C PRO A 17 -3.38 7.26 6.47
N LEU A 18 -3.50 8.46 5.92
CA LEU A 18 -4.50 8.79 4.90
C LEU A 18 -4.19 8.07 3.59
N VAL A 19 -2.91 8.04 3.17
CA VAL A 19 -2.46 7.29 2.00
C VAL A 19 -2.83 5.81 2.12
N ALA A 20 -2.62 5.21 3.29
CA ALA A 20 -2.98 3.82 3.57
C ALA A 20 -4.50 3.56 3.41
N ILE A 21 -5.32 4.49 3.90
CA ILE A 21 -6.78 4.39 3.80
C ILE A 21 -7.22 4.54 2.35
N LEU A 22 -6.68 5.51 1.61
CA LEU A 22 -7.04 5.74 0.21
C LEU A 22 -6.66 4.55 -0.66
N GLU A 23 -5.43 4.07 -0.57
CA GLU A 23 -5.01 2.89 -1.33
C GLU A 23 -5.79 1.64 -0.92
N GLY A 24 -6.00 1.45 0.39
CA GLY A 24 -6.82 0.34 0.89
C GLY A 24 -8.23 0.37 0.30
N ALA A 25 -8.85 1.56 0.25
CA ALA A 25 -10.17 1.75 -0.35
C ALA A 25 -10.16 1.50 -1.87
N ILE A 26 -9.13 1.96 -2.58
CA ILE A 26 -8.97 1.72 -4.03
C ILE A 26 -8.83 0.21 -4.31
N LEU A 27 -7.99 -0.49 -3.54
CA LEU A 27 -7.79 -1.93 -3.67
C LEU A 27 -9.06 -2.73 -3.36
N ILE A 28 -9.83 -2.33 -2.35
CA ILE A 28 -11.14 -2.92 -2.04
C ILE A 28 -12.12 -2.70 -3.19
N ALA A 29 -12.27 -1.46 -3.65
CA ALA A 29 -13.18 -1.13 -4.74
C ALA A 29 -12.83 -1.92 -6.00
N MET A 30 -11.54 -2.01 -6.35
CA MET A 30 -11.06 -2.76 -7.49
C MET A 30 -11.31 -4.27 -7.35
N GLY A 31 -10.99 -4.88 -6.20
CA GLY A 31 -11.19 -6.32 -5.98
C GLY A 31 -12.67 -6.70 -5.99
N VAL A 32 -13.53 -5.88 -5.38
CA VAL A 32 -14.99 -6.07 -5.44
C VAL A 32 -15.51 -5.90 -6.87
N TYR A 33 -15.02 -4.90 -7.61
CA TYR A 33 -15.40 -4.69 -9.00
C TYR A 33 -15.06 -5.89 -9.89
N PHE A 34 -13.84 -6.44 -9.78
CA PHE A 34 -13.44 -7.62 -10.55
C PHE A 34 -14.22 -8.88 -10.18
N TYR A 35 -14.66 -9.01 -8.93
CA TYR A 35 -15.49 -10.12 -8.49
C TYR A 35 -16.94 -10.03 -8.98
N LEU A 36 -17.55 -8.83 -8.91
CA LEU A 36 -18.95 -8.63 -9.31
C LEU A 36 -19.17 -8.61 -10.83
N PHE A 37 -18.16 -8.23 -11.60
CA PHE A 37 -18.25 -8.13 -13.07
C PHE A 37 -17.24 -9.06 -13.76
N PRO A 38 -17.37 -10.40 -13.63
CA PRO A 38 -16.49 -11.35 -14.31
C PRO A 38 -16.68 -11.31 -15.83
N GLN A 39 -15.62 -11.60 -16.59
CA GLN A 39 -15.64 -11.62 -18.06
C GLN A 39 -15.89 -13.03 -18.60
N GLU A 40 -15.35 -14.06 -17.93
CA GLU A 40 -15.49 -15.46 -18.34
C GLU A 40 -15.98 -16.31 -17.17
N GLU A 41 -15.22 -16.38 -16.08
CA GLU A 41 -15.61 -17.10 -14.86
C GLU A 41 -15.45 -16.25 -13.59
N GLN A 42 -16.27 -16.54 -12.59
CA GLN A 42 -16.12 -15.97 -11.25
C GLN A 42 -14.87 -16.55 -10.60
N SER A 43 -13.82 -15.74 -10.50
CA SER A 43 -12.61 -16.13 -9.80
C SER A 43 -12.57 -15.52 -8.41
N VAL A 44 -12.61 -16.36 -7.39
CA VAL A 44 -12.45 -15.94 -5.97
C VAL A 44 -11.08 -15.30 -5.75
N THR A 45 -10.07 -15.62 -6.57
CA THR A 45 -8.73 -15.02 -6.47
C THR A 45 -8.73 -13.53 -6.86
N ALA A 46 -9.77 -13.05 -7.56
CA ALA A 46 -9.95 -11.62 -7.84
C ALA A 46 -10.22 -10.78 -6.58
N LEU A 47 -10.58 -11.41 -5.46
CA LEU A 47 -10.78 -10.73 -4.16
C LEU A 47 -9.48 -10.52 -3.39
N ILE A 48 -8.35 -11.10 -3.80
CA ILE A 48 -7.05 -10.92 -3.11
C ILE A 48 -6.71 -9.44 -2.90
N PRO A 49 -6.82 -8.55 -3.91
CA PRO A 49 -6.60 -7.12 -3.72
C PRO A 49 -7.51 -6.51 -2.64
N ALA A 50 -8.77 -6.95 -2.54
CA ALA A 50 -9.68 -6.44 -1.52
C ALA A 50 -9.29 -6.87 -0.10
N PHE A 51 -8.82 -8.11 0.08
CA PHE A 51 -8.30 -8.57 1.37
C PHE A 51 -7.05 -7.81 1.79
N ILE A 52 -6.12 -7.55 0.86
CA ILE A 52 -4.95 -6.71 1.13
C ILE A 52 -5.39 -5.28 1.43
N GLY A 53 -6.33 -4.73 0.67
CA GLY A 53 -6.87 -3.39 0.89
C GLY A 53 -7.51 -3.21 2.26
N LEU A 54 -8.24 -4.22 2.77
CA LEU A 54 -8.71 -4.23 4.17
C LEU A 54 -7.55 -4.22 5.17
N GLY A 55 -6.48 -4.97 4.88
CA GLY A 55 -5.25 -4.97 5.65
C GLY A 55 -4.49 -3.65 5.66
N LEU A 56 -4.70 -2.76 4.68
CA LEU A 56 -4.17 -1.39 4.70
C LEU A 56 -5.15 -0.43 5.38
N LEU A 57 -6.44 -0.52 5.06
CA LEU A 57 -7.46 0.43 5.50
C LEU A 57 -7.68 0.40 7.02
N ILE A 58 -7.80 -0.80 7.61
CA ILE A 58 -8.08 -0.96 9.05
C ILE A 58 -6.95 -0.36 9.90
N PRO A 59 -5.69 -0.78 9.74
CA PRO A 59 -4.59 -0.17 10.49
C PRO A 59 -4.34 1.28 10.06
N GLY A 60 -4.56 1.65 8.80
CA GLY A 60 -4.52 3.06 8.37
C GLY A 60 -5.45 3.95 9.19
N TYR A 61 -6.68 3.52 9.44
CA TYR A 61 -7.62 4.20 10.32
C TYR A 61 -7.16 4.19 11.79
N LEU A 62 -6.63 3.06 12.26
CA LEU A 62 -6.15 2.94 13.63
C LEU A 62 -4.91 3.81 13.92
N ALA A 63 -4.17 4.20 12.89
CA ALA A 63 -3.00 5.07 13.01
C ALA A 63 -3.33 6.53 13.39
N TYR A 64 -4.60 6.93 13.39
CA TYR A 64 -5.05 8.20 13.97
C TYR A 64 -5.05 8.18 15.50
N ASN A 65 -5.04 7.01 16.14
CA ASN A 65 -4.83 6.91 17.58
C ASN A 65 -3.31 7.00 17.89
N PRO A 66 -2.85 8.02 18.64
CA PRO A 66 -1.43 8.21 18.94
C PRO A 66 -0.75 7.00 19.60
N GLU A 67 -1.48 6.29 20.46
CA GLU A 67 -0.97 5.10 21.17
C GLU A 67 -0.73 3.92 20.22
N MET A 68 -1.57 3.79 19.20
CA MET A 68 -1.52 2.70 18.23
C MET A 68 -0.75 3.05 16.96
N LYS A 69 -0.42 4.34 16.74
CA LYS A 69 0.16 4.85 15.51
C LYS A 69 1.36 4.05 15.04
N MET A 70 2.33 3.76 15.91
CA MET A 70 3.53 3.03 15.49
C MET A 70 3.21 1.59 15.05
N HIS A 71 2.38 0.87 15.82
CA HIS A 71 2.01 -0.52 15.50
C HIS A 71 1.15 -0.59 14.24
N ALA A 72 0.20 0.34 14.12
CA ALA A 72 -0.66 0.46 12.95
C ALA A 72 0.13 0.72 11.68
N MET A 73 1.11 1.63 11.71
CA MET A 73 1.96 1.90 10.54
C MET A 73 2.90 0.75 10.18
N HIS A 74 3.37 -0.04 11.15
CA HIS A 74 4.12 -1.26 10.82
C HIS A 74 3.21 -2.33 10.23
N ALA A 75 1.97 -2.45 10.73
CA ALA A 75 0.99 -3.38 10.18
C ALA A 75 0.66 -3.05 8.72
N THR A 76 0.41 -1.77 8.37
CA THR A 76 0.18 -1.38 6.97
C THR A 76 1.37 -1.75 6.08
N ALA A 77 2.60 -1.53 6.53
CA ALA A 77 3.81 -1.90 5.80
C ALA A 77 3.92 -3.42 5.59
N VAL A 78 3.55 -4.24 6.58
CA VAL A 78 3.54 -5.71 6.44
C VAL A 78 2.49 -6.15 5.41
N PHE A 79 1.28 -5.59 5.45
CA PHE A 79 0.26 -5.92 4.46
C PHE A 79 0.65 -5.47 3.05
N ALA A 80 1.26 -4.30 2.91
CA ALA A 80 1.83 -3.85 1.65
C ALA A 80 2.95 -4.77 1.16
N LEU A 81 3.80 -5.30 2.04
CA LEU A 81 4.81 -6.29 1.65
C LEU A 81 4.16 -7.55 1.06
N ILE A 82 3.15 -8.09 1.76
CA ILE A 82 2.41 -9.26 1.31
C ILE A 82 1.73 -8.98 -0.04
N GLY A 83 1.11 -7.80 -0.20
CA GLY A 83 0.50 -7.36 -1.45
C GLY A 83 1.51 -7.27 -2.60
N THR A 84 2.66 -6.65 -2.38
CA THR A 84 3.74 -6.53 -3.36
C THR A 84 4.26 -7.91 -3.78
N LEU A 85 4.51 -8.81 -2.83
CA LEU A 85 4.95 -10.18 -3.13
C LEU A 85 3.88 -10.98 -3.88
N GLY A 86 2.61 -10.86 -3.46
CA GLY A 86 1.48 -11.50 -4.13
C GLY A 86 1.26 -10.97 -5.55
N GLY A 87 1.45 -9.66 -5.77
CA GLY A 87 1.40 -9.05 -7.09
C GLY A 87 2.58 -9.45 -7.98
N ALA A 88 3.78 -9.59 -7.41
CA ALA A 88 4.98 -10.02 -8.12
C ALA A 88 4.84 -11.43 -8.72
N MET A 89 3.98 -12.29 -8.15
CA MET A 89 3.65 -13.59 -8.72
C MET A 89 2.96 -13.50 -10.09
N GLY A 90 2.40 -12.34 -10.47
CA GLY A 90 1.84 -12.11 -11.80
C GLY A 90 2.85 -11.71 -12.87
N ILE A 91 4.11 -11.42 -12.51
CA ILE A 91 5.15 -11.01 -13.46
C ILE A 91 5.45 -12.10 -14.51
N PRO A 92 5.60 -13.39 -14.15
CA PRO A 92 5.84 -14.44 -15.14
C PRO A 92 4.71 -14.57 -16.16
N ASP A 93 3.45 -14.51 -15.71
CA ASP A 93 2.26 -14.58 -16.56
C ASP A 93 2.23 -13.40 -17.55
N ALA A 94 2.55 -12.19 -17.07
CA ALA A 94 2.63 -10.99 -17.89
C ALA A 94 3.74 -11.07 -18.96
N ILE A 95 4.92 -11.61 -18.60
CA ILE A 95 6.05 -11.82 -19.53
C ILE A 95 5.70 -12.88 -20.58
N ALA A 96 4.95 -13.91 -20.19
CA ALA A 96 4.44 -14.94 -21.11
C ALA A 96 3.36 -14.42 -22.08
N GLY A 97 2.91 -13.16 -21.90
CA GLY A 97 1.88 -12.54 -22.73
C GLY A 97 0.45 -12.84 -22.29
N ASP A 98 0.26 -13.48 -21.13
CA ASP A 98 -1.07 -13.71 -20.55
C ASP A 98 -1.53 -12.47 -19.79
N TRP A 99 -2.24 -11.59 -20.50
CA TRP A 99 -2.87 -10.39 -19.95
C TRP A 99 -4.31 -10.64 -19.51
N GLY A 100 -4.61 -11.85 -19.03
CA GLY A 100 -5.87 -12.13 -18.37
C GLY A 100 -6.14 -11.18 -17.20
N ARG A 101 -7.41 -11.01 -16.82
CA ARG A 101 -7.80 -10.13 -15.70
C ARG A 101 -7.11 -10.44 -14.39
N ALA A 102 -6.82 -11.72 -14.12
CA ALA A 102 -6.08 -12.13 -12.93
C ALA A 102 -4.65 -11.58 -12.94
N THR A 103 -3.95 -11.66 -14.09
CA THR A 103 -2.63 -11.05 -14.27
C THR A 103 -2.70 -9.54 -14.11
N ILE A 104 -3.66 -8.88 -14.76
CA ILE A 104 -3.85 -7.42 -14.64
C ILE A 104 -4.06 -7.04 -13.17
N ALA A 105 -4.94 -7.73 -12.44
CA ALA A 105 -5.19 -7.47 -11.03
C ALA A 105 -3.93 -7.65 -10.16
N ARG A 106 -3.11 -8.66 -10.44
CA ARG A 106 -1.82 -8.89 -9.76
C ARG A 106 -0.82 -7.79 -10.06
N ILE A 107 -0.72 -7.33 -11.31
CA ILE A 107 0.18 -6.24 -11.69
C ILE A 107 -0.26 -4.92 -11.05
N VAL A 108 -1.56 -4.61 -11.03
CA VAL A 108 -2.06 -3.41 -10.34
C VAL A 108 -1.82 -3.49 -8.84
N LEU A 109 -2.05 -4.65 -8.23
CA LEU A 109 -1.73 -4.90 -6.81
C LEU A 109 -0.23 -4.67 -6.53
N LEU A 110 0.64 -5.18 -7.41
CA LEU A 110 2.09 -4.99 -7.30
C LEU A 110 2.47 -3.50 -7.33
N LEU A 111 1.89 -2.74 -8.25
CA LEU A 111 2.21 -1.32 -8.40
C LEU A 111 1.74 -0.51 -7.19
N LEU A 112 0.48 -0.67 -6.77
CA LEU A 112 -0.07 0.07 -5.63
C LEU A 112 0.65 -0.28 -4.33
N CYS A 113 0.78 -1.57 -4.01
CA CYS A 113 1.47 -1.99 -2.79
C CYS A 113 2.99 -1.69 -2.83
N GLY A 114 3.60 -1.74 -4.02
CA GLY A 114 5.01 -1.42 -4.22
C GLY A 114 5.30 0.07 -3.98
N GLU A 115 4.46 0.95 -4.52
CA GLU A 115 4.54 2.40 -4.30
C GLU A 115 4.34 2.73 -2.81
N TYR A 116 3.33 2.16 -2.17
CA TYR A 116 3.09 2.35 -0.74
C TYR A 116 4.25 1.90 0.14
N MET A 117 4.82 0.74 -0.19
CA MET A 117 5.99 0.22 0.50
C MET A 117 7.15 1.22 0.42
N PHE A 118 7.38 1.79 -0.76
CA PHE A 118 8.40 2.82 -0.95
C PHE A 118 8.13 4.06 -0.08
N PHE A 119 6.89 4.56 -0.04
CA PHE A 119 6.51 5.68 0.82
C PHE A 119 6.65 5.36 2.31
N SER A 120 6.30 4.13 2.72
CA SER A 120 6.45 3.66 4.09
C SER A 120 7.90 3.67 4.54
N ILE A 121 8.82 3.15 3.71
CA ILE A 121 10.25 3.15 3.99
C ILE A 121 10.79 4.58 4.13
N MET A 122 10.38 5.48 3.23
CA MET A 122 10.78 6.88 3.31
C MET A 122 10.25 7.57 4.57
N SER A 123 9.00 7.31 4.95
CA SER A 123 8.39 7.85 6.16
C SER A 123 9.09 7.38 7.43
N PHE A 124 9.47 6.09 7.50
CA PHE A 124 10.24 5.56 8.64
C PHE A 124 11.63 6.16 8.73
N ARG A 125 12.31 6.38 7.59
CA ARG A 125 13.61 7.07 7.55
C ARG A 125 13.49 8.51 8.03
N ALA A 126 12.49 9.25 7.54
CA ALA A 126 12.24 10.63 7.97
C ALA A 126 11.97 10.70 9.49
N ALA A 127 11.12 9.81 10.01
CA ALA A 127 10.83 9.73 11.43
C ALA A 127 12.08 9.40 12.28
N ARG A 128 13.00 8.57 11.76
CA ARG A 128 14.25 8.26 12.43
C ARG A 128 15.19 9.47 12.49
N ILE A 129 15.38 10.16 11.36
CA ILE A 129 16.25 11.34 11.29
C ILE A 129 15.76 12.44 12.24
N LYS A 130 14.44 12.66 12.30
CA LYS A 130 13.84 13.63 13.22
C LYS A 130 14.15 13.32 14.70
N ARG A 131 14.08 12.05 15.09
CA ARG A 131 14.42 11.62 16.47
C ARG A 131 15.90 11.80 16.79
N GLU A 132 16.80 11.60 15.82
CA GLU A 132 18.24 11.81 15.99
C GLU A 132 18.53 13.31 16.20
N GLN A 133 17.90 14.19 15.42
CA GLN A 133 18.03 15.65 15.58
C GLN A 133 17.46 16.18 16.91
N GLU A 134 16.33 15.63 17.36
CA GLU A 134 15.73 15.97 18.66
C GLU A 134 16.60 15.52 19.84
N ALA A 135 17.47 14.51 19.66
CA ALA A 135 18.38 14.04 20.70
C ALA A 135 19.71 14.80 20.74
N GLU A 136 20.08 15.50 19.65
CA GLU A 136 21.28 16.33 19.55
C GLU A 136 21.07 17.78 20.04
N ASN A 137 19.82 18.23 20.16
CA ASN A 137 19.43 19.56 20.68
C ASN A 137 19.09 19.52 22.18
#